data_AF-A0A1I7ANH5-F1
#
_entry.id   AF-A0A1I7ANH5-F1
#
_cell.length_a   1.000
_cell.length_b   1.000
_cell.length_c   1.000
_cell.angle_alpha   90.00
_cell.angle_beta   90.00
_cell.angle_gamma   90.00
#
_symmetry.space_group_name_H-M   'P 1'
#
loop_
_entity.id
_entity.type
_entity.pdbx_description
1 polymer ?
#
loop_
_entity_poly.entity_id
_entity_poly.type
_entity_poly.pdbx_seq_one_letter_code
_entity_poly.pdbx_strand_id
1 'polypeptide(L)'
;MITSIERPVQVIAGRAPAAATDTTITPMAALKGCTAYTGSGYAVYRGCAVENQWGNVYLGFNADYQIINGTYDRIDHVYNQTATCWGWGWGCSSPTYDAVKYSEDGWGSAKARLHSWINSPLSSYDVWVQLNVGGNTAWASNS
;
A
#
# COMPACT_ATOMS: atom_id res chain seq x y z
N MET A 1 35.63 -45.93 -8.96
CA MET A 1 34.25 -45.85 -8.44
C MET A 1 34.36 -45.15 -7.08
N ILE A 2 34.10 -43.84 -7.02
CA ILE A 2 34.32 -43.03 -5.82
C ILE A 2 32.94 -42.60 -5.31
N THR A 3 32.60 -43.06 -4.11
CA THR A 3 31.36 -42.76 -3.39
C THR A 3 31.49 -41.37 -2.75
N SER A 4 30.64 -40.44 -3.16
CA SER A 4 30.54 -39.09 -2.60
C SER A 4 29.89 -39.15 -1.21
N ILE A 5 30.54 -38.54 -0.22
CA ILE A 5 30.01 -38.37 1.14
C ILE A 5 29.54 -36.92 1.25
N GLU A 6 28.22 -36.70 1.21
CA GLU A 6 27.64 -35.38 1.45
C GLU A 6 27.72 -35.05 2.95
N ARG A 7 28.38 -33.93 3.27
CA ARG A 7 28.42 -33.37 4.64
C ARG A 7 27.25 -32.39 4.79
N PRO A 8 26.49 -32.44 5.91
CA PRO A 8 25.45 -31.45 6.18
C PRO A 8 26.07 -30.08 6.47
N VAL A 9 25.59 -29.06 5.77
CA VAL A 9 25.90 -27.65 6.04
C VAL A 9 25.22 -27.25 7.35
N GLN A 10 26.02 -26.85 8.35
CA GLN A 10 25.52 -26.28 9.59
C GLN A 10 25.03 -24.85 9.31
N VAL A 11 23.73 -24.62 9.50
CA VAL A 11 23.14 -23.28 9.49
C VAL A 11 23.61 -22.56 10.75
N ILE A 12 24.59 -21.68 10.60
CA ILE A 12 25.02 -20.77 11.66
C ILE A 12 23.83 -19.83 11.93
N ALA A 13 23.30 -19.90 13.16
CA ALA A 13 22.30 -18.96 13.66
C ALA A 13 22.92 -17.55 13.69
N GLY A 14 22.81 -16.83 12.57
CA GLY A 14 23.16 -15.44 12.45
C GLY A 14 22.28 -14.61 13.39
N ARG A 15 22.93 -13.98 14.36
CA ARG A 15 22.46 -12.85 15.19
C ARG A 15 21.21 -12.17 14.61
N ALA A 16 20.10 -12.27 15.33
CA ALA A 16 18.88 -11.54 15.02
C ALA A 16 19.20 -10.04 14.84
N PRO A 17 18.75 -9.40 13.75
CA PRO A 17 18.88 -7.95 13.62
C PRO A 17 18.12 -7.26 14.76
N ALA A 18 18.68 -6.15 15.24
CA ALA A 18 18.12 -5.33 16.30
C ALA A 18 16.65 -4.98 16.01
N ALA A 19 15.82 -4.98 17.06
CA ALA A 19 14.39 -4.71 17.01
C ALA A 19 14.06 -3.55 16.06
N ALA A 20 13.41 -3.88 14.95
CA ALA A 20 12.70 -2.89 14.15
C ALA A 20 11.60 -2.31 15.04
N THR A 21 11.55 -0.97 15.13
CA THR A 21 10.42 -0.23 15.69
C THR A 21 9.13 -0.78 15.09
N ASP A 22 8.21 -1.18 15.97
CA ASP A 22 6.93 -1.78 15.69
C ASP A 22 6.14 -0.96 14.65
N THR A 23 6.31 -1.36 13.40
CA THR A 23 5.56 -0.92 12.23
C THR A 23 4.76 -2.12 11.78
N THR A 24 3.89 -2.62 12.66
CA THR A 24 2.95 -3.68 12.32
C THR A 24 2.07 -3.18 11.18
N ILE A 25 2.48 -3.46 9.94
CA ILE A 25 1.69 -3.23 8.74
C ILE A 25 0.49 -4.15 8.87
N THR A 26 -0.64 -3.59 9.27
CA THR A 26 -1.91 -4.31 9.30
C THR A 26 -2.37 -4.42 7.85
N PRO A 27 -2.41 -5.62 7.23
CA PRO A 27 -2.92 -5.76 5.87
C PRO A 27 -4.39 -5.35 5.85
N MET A 28 -4.76 -4.33 5.07
CA MET A 28 -6.16 -3.96 4.99
C MET A 28 -6.97 -4.93 4.12
N ALA A 29 -8.21 -5.15 4.53
CA ALA A 29 -9.30 -5.68 3.70
C ALA A 29 -9.98 -4.57 2.84
N ALA A 30 -9.36 -3.40 2.63
CA ALA A 30 -10.10 -2.16 2.34
C ALA A 30 -9.87 -1.53 0.96
N LEU A 31 -9.57 -2.33 -0.07
CA LEU A 31 -9.88 -1.91 -1.44
C LEU A 31 -11.39 -2.13 -1.64
N LYS A 32 -12.16 -1.03 -1.66
CA LYS A 32 -13.63 -1.08 -1.72
C LYS A 32 -14.15 -0.50 -3.02
N GLY A 33 -15.40 -0.83 -3.38
CA GLY A 33 -16.10 -0.19 -4.50
C GLY A 33 -15.52 -0.47 -5.89
N CYS A 34 -14.55 -1.39 -5.99
CA CYS A 34 -13.93 -1.75 -7.25
C CYS A 34 -14.93 -2.41 -8.20
N THR A 35 -14.99 -1.94 -9.44
CA THR A 35 -15.55 -2.73 -10.55
C THR A 35 -14.41 -3.51 -11.19
N ALA A 36 -14.52 -4.84 -11.22
CA ALA A 36 -13.51 -5.72 -11.78
C ALA A 36 -13.94 -6.28 -13.14
N TYR A 37 -13.05 -6.16 -14.14
CA TYR A 37 -13.18 -6.78 -15.46
C TYR A 37 -12.06 -7.79 -15.63
N THR A 38 -12.40 -9.07 -15.70
CA THR A 38 -11.43 -10.16 -15.80
C THR A 38 -11.44 -10.77 -17.19
N GLY A 39 -10.26 -11.20 -17.64
CA GLY A 39 -10.06 -11.92 -18.88
C GLY A 39 -9.00 -13.00 -18.72
N SER A 40 -8.69 -13.71 -19.79
CA SER A 40 -7.59 -14.68 -19.76
C SER A 40 -6.26 -13.95 -19.55
N GLY A 41 -5.64 -14.13 -18.38
CA GLY A 41 -4.33 -13.58 -18.06
C GLY A 41 -4.32 -12.14 -17.53
N TYR A 42 -5.47 -11.50 -17.30
CA TYR A 42 -5.51 -10.17 -16.69
C TYR A 42 -6.79 -9.87 -15.91
N ALA A 43 -6.72 -8.91 -15.00
CA ALA A 43 -7.84 -8.32 -14.29
C ALA A 43 -7.66 -6.80 -14.20
N VAL A 44 -8.65 -6.05 -14.67
CA VAL A 44 -8.69 -4.58 -14.58
C VAL A 44 -9.66 -4.19 -13.48
N TYR A 45 -9.20 -3.36 -12.56
CA TYR A 45 -9.98 -2.84 -11.44
C TYR A 45 -10.15 -1.34 -11.62
N ARG A 46 -11.40 -0.87 -11.59
CA ARG A 46 -11.78 0.53 -11.80
C ARG A 46 -12.52 1.07 -10.58
N GLY A 47 -12.24 2.33 -10.24
CA GLY A 47 -12.97 3.05 -9.17
C GLY A 47 -12.67 2.55 -7.76
N CYS A 48 -11.56 1.86 -7.54
CA CYS A 48 -11.22 1.31 -6.24
C CYS A 48 -10.95 2.40 -5.23
N ALA A 49 -11.73 2.44 -4.16
CA ALA A 49 -11.50 3.34 -3.03
C ALA A 49 -10.36 2.80 -2.16
N VAL A 50 -9.40 3.67 -1.89
CA VAL A 50 -8.28 3.48 -0.96
C VAL A 50 -8.44 4.53 0.10
N GLU A 51 -9.04 4.15 1.23
CA GLU A 51 -9.53 5.08 2.24
C GLU A 51 -9.32 4.53 3.64
N ASN A 52 -9.23 5.42 4.61
CA ASN A 52 -9.30 5.08 6.01
C ASN A 52 -9.90 6.21 6.86
N GLN A 53 -10.47 5.83 7.99
CA GLN A 53 -11.01 6.76 8.99
C GLN A 53 -10.41 6.49 10.37
N TRP A 54 -9.76 7.50 10.94
CA TRP A 54 -9.23 7.51 12.30
C TRP A 54 -10.07 8.44 13.15
N GLY A 55 -11.23 7.98 13.61
CA GLY A 55 -12.17 8.79 14.39
C GLY A 55 -12.61 10.04 13.62
N ASN A 56 -12.07 11.19 14.02
CA ASN A 56 -12.37 12.52 13.46
C ASN A 56 -11.58 12.86 12.19
N VAL A 57 -10.76 11.95 11.67
CA VAL A 57 -9.98 12.15 10.45
C VAL A 57 -10.37 11.11 9.42
N TYR A 58 -10.65 11.54 8.20
CA TYR A 58 -10.84 10.69 7.03
C TYR A 58 -9.84 11.09 5.96
N LEU A 59 -9.22 10.11 5.32
CA LEU A 59 -8.34 10.29 4.17
C LEU A 59 -8.65 9.21 3.14
N GLY A 60 -8.75 9.58 1.87
CA GLY A 60 -8.95 8.60 0.81
C GLY A 60 -8.74 9.13 -0.59
N PHE A 61 -8.61 8.20 -1.54
CA PHE A 61 -8.61 8.46 -2.98
C PHE A 61 -9.19 7.27 -3.75
N ASN A 62 -9.48 7.48 -5.02
CA ASN A 62 -9.83 6.42 -5.96
C ASN A 62 -8.64 6.06 -6.86
N ALA A 63 -8.55 4.78 -7.23
CA ALA A 63 -7.54 4.29 -8.15
C ALA A 63 -8.12 3.30 -9.17
N ASP A 64 -7.51 3.30 -10.35
CA ASP A 64 -7.68 2.28 -11.36
C ASP A 64 -6.36 1.53 -11.50
N TYR A 65 -6.39 0.20 -11.53
CA TYR A 65 -5.19 -0.63 -11.64
C TYR A 65 -5.46 -1.93 -12.40
N GLN A 66 -4.39 -2.60 -12.80
CA GLN A 66 -4.44 -3.85 -13.53
C GLN A 66 -3.48 -4.86 -12.92
N ILE A 67 -3.97 -6.09 -12.80
CA ILE A 67 -3.17 -7.26 -12.47
C ILE A 67 -3.02 -8.07 -13.75
N ILE A 68 -1.81 -8.41 -14.15
CA ILE A 68 -1.55 -9.10 -15.42
C ILE A 68 -0.61 -10.28 -15.20
N ASN A 69 -1.11 -11.49 -15.43
CA ASN A 69 -0.35 -12.70 -15.23
C ASN A 69 0.76 -12.83 -16.28
N GLY A 70 1.99 -13.02 -15.80
CA GLY A 70 3.18 -13.18 -16.65
C GLY A 70 3.81 -11.86 -17.12
N THR A 71 3.36 -10.71 -16.62
CA THR A 71 4.00 -9.41 -16.84
C THR A 71 3.85 -8.54 -15.58
N TYR A 72 4.17 -7.25 -15.69
CA TYR A 72 4.10 -6.30 -14.59
C TYR A 72 2.69 -5.72 -14.38
N ASP A 73 2.20 -5.85 -13.15
CA ASP A 73 1.05 -5.15 -12.61
C ASP A 73 1.27 -3.62 -12.62
N ARG A 74 0.16 -2.86 -12.74
CA ARG A 74 0.25 -1.41 -12.86
C ARG A 74 -0.92 -0.67 -12.24
N ILE A 75 -0.67 0.55 -11.82
CA ILE A 75 -1.67 1.57 -11.51
C ILE A 75 -1.87 2.38 -12.79
N ASP A 76 -3.10 2.48 -13.28
CA ASP A 76 -3.43 3.25 -14.48
C ASP A 76 -3.69 4.72 -14.13
N HIS A 77 -4.40 4.96 -13.03
CA HIS A 77 -4.84 6.31 -12.64
C HIS A 77 -5.11 6.40 -11.14
N VAL A 78 -4.90 7.58 -10.57
CA VAL A 78 -5.27 7.92 -9.19
C VAL A 78 -5.97 9.29 -9.17
N TYR A 79 -7.07 9.41 -8.44
CA TYR A 79 -7.97 10.56 -8.53
C TYR A 79 -8.84 10.71 -7.27
N ASN A 80 -9.63 11.78 -7.20
CA ASN A 80 -10.59 12.07 -6.11
C ASN A 80 -9.95 12.06 -4.71
N GLN A 81 -8.82 12.73 -4.56
CA GLN A 81 -8.16 12.91 -3.27
C GLN A 81 -9.10 13.63 -2.29
N THR A 82 -9.27 13.08 -1.10
CA THR A 82 -10.14 13.65 -0.06
C THR A 82 -9.47 13.54 1.29
N ALA A 83 -9.44 14.66 2.02
CA ALA A 83 -9.12 14.69 3.45
C ALA A 83 -10.21 15.48 4.18
N THR A 84 -10.76 14.89 5.24
CA THR A 84 -11.81 15.52 6.04
C THR A 84 -11.46 15.40 7.51
N CYS A 85 -11.50 16.53 8.22
CA CYS A 85 -11.32 16.62 9.66
C CYS A 85 -12.60 17.14 10.30
N TRP A 86 -13.10 16.47 11.33
CA TRP A 86 -14.30 16.85 12.06
C TRP A 86 -13.99 17.31 13.48
N GLY A 87 -14.78 18.27 13.98
CA GLY A 87 -14.69 18.77 15.35
C GLY A 87 -13.91 20.08 15.49
N TRP A 88 -14.13 20.76 16.62
CA TRP A 88 -13.52 22.06 16.87
C TRP A 88 -12.01 21.93 17.13
N GLY A 89 -11.23 22.78 16.47
CA GLY A 89 -9.77 22.78 16.55
C GLY A 89 -9.09 21.65 15.77
N TRP A 90 -9.84 20.87 14.98
CA TRP A 90 -9.29 19.92 14.02
C TRP A 90 -9.17 20.56 12.64
N GLY A 91 -8.05 20.30 11.96
CA GLY A 91 -7.80 20.78 10.60
C GLY A 91 -6.98 19.78 9.81
N CYS A 92 -7.35 19.61 8.54
CA CYS A 92 -6.61 18.79 7.57
C CYS A 92 -5.97 19.72 6.54
N SER A 93 -4.70 19.50 6.20
CA SER A 93 -4.13 20.11 4.99
C SER A 93 -4.81 19.56 3.74
N SER A 94 -4.62 20.22 2.59
CA SER A 94 -4.92 19.59 1.31
C SER A 94 -4.06 18.34 1.16
N PRO A 95 -4.65 17.17 0.84
CA PRO A 95 -3.90 15.94 0.72
C PRO A 95 -3.02 15.96 -0.53
N THR A 96 -1.85 15.33 -0.45
CA THR A 96 -0.87 15.26 -1.54
C THR A 96 -0.42 13.83 -1.78
N TYR A 97 -0.13 13.51 -3.05
CA TYR A 97 0.50 12.24 -3.37
C TYR A 97 2.02 12.34 -3.17
N ASP A 98 2.60 11.29 -2.59
CA ASP A 98 4.01 10.99 -2.79
C ASP A 98 4.28 10.69 -4.27
N ALA A 99 5.56 10.58 -4.65
CA ALA A 99 5.94 10.10 -5.98
C ALA A 99 5.29 8.75 -6.28
N VAL A 100 4.33 8.76 -7.22
CA VAL A 100 3.57 7.57 -7.62
C VAL A 100 4.45 6.69 -8.52
N LYS A 101 4.55 5.41 -8.17
CA LYS A 101 5.17 4.39 -9.02
C LYS A 101 4.05 3.63 -9.73
N TYR A 102 3.90 3.88 -11.02
CA TYR A 102 2.76 3.35 -11.79
C TYR A 102 2.92 1.90 -12.25
N SER A 103 4.12 1.33 -12.27
CA SER A 103 4.35 -0.06 -12.67
C SER A 103 5.13 -0.79 -11.59
N GLU A 104 4.80 -2.05 -11.34
CA GLU A 104 5.72 -2.91 -10.61
C GLU A 104 6.96 -3.18 -11.48
N ASP A 105 8.04 -3.55 -10.81
CA ASP A 105 9.30 -3.95 -11.43
C ASP A 105 10.09 -4.86 -10.47
N GLY A 106 11.33 -5.20 -10.83
CA GLY A 106 12.20 -6.01 -9.97
C GLY A 106 12.54 -5.40 -8.60
N TRP A 107 12.20 -4.13 -8.36
CA TRP A 107 12.45 -3.40 -7.11
C TRP A 107 11.19 -3.24 -6.25
N GLY A 108 10.05 -3.76 -6.70
CA GLY A 108 8.83 -3.86 -5.90
C GLY A 108 7.56 -3.45 -6.65
N SER A 109 6.46 -3.43 -5.91
CA SER A 109 5.11 -3.11 -6.42
C SER A 109 4.99 -1.71 -7.01
N ALA A 110 4.01 -1.54 -7.90
CA ALA A 110 3.41 -0.24 -8.17
C ALA A 110 2.81 0.30 -6.86
N LYS A 111 2.98 1.60 -6.60
CA LYS A 111 2.52 2.24 -5.37
C LYS A 111 1.99 3.64 -5.60
N ALA A 112 0.90 3.96 -4.92
CA ALA A 112 0.39 5.32 -4.79
C ALA A 112 0.07 5.58 -3.33
N ARG A 113 0.72 6.57 -2.72
CA ARG A 113 0.46 6.99 -1.34
C ARG A 113 -0.08 8.40 -1.33
N LEU A 114 -1.25 8.57 -0.72
CA LEU A 114 -1.82 9.86 -0.37
C LEU A 114 -1.53 10.13 1.10
N HIS A 115 -1.05 11.32 1.43
CA HIS A 115 -0.84 11.73 2.80
C HIS A 115 -1.40 13.13 3.07
N SER A 116 -1.64 13.45 4.34
CA SER A 116 -2.09 14.75 4.79
C SER A 116 -1.62 15.03 6.20
N TRP A 117 -1.22 16.27 6.45
CA TRP A 117 -0.98 16.77 7.80
C TRP A 117 -2.31 17.06 8.50
N ILE A 118 -2.42 16.58 9.73
CA ILE A 118 -3.54 16.76 10.63
C ILE A 118 -3.10 17.66 11.77
N ASN A 119 -3.83 18.73 11.98
CA ASN A 119 -3.68 19.60 13.14
C ASN A 119 -4.84 19.31 14.09
N SER A 120 -4.53 18.80 15.27
CA SER A 120 -5.45 18.66 16.39
C SER A 120 -5.19 19.79 17.40
N PRO A 121 -6.09 19.99 18.38
CA PRO A 121 -5.86 20.98 19.43
C PRO A 121 -4.58 20.77 20.26
N LEU A 122 -4.02 19.55 20.25
CA LEU A 122 -2.91 19.14 21.12
C LEU A 122 -1.62 18.81 20.35
N SER A 123 -1.70 18.57 19.04
CA SER A 123 -0.55 18.11 18.24
C SER A 123 -0.79 18.26 16.75
N SER A 124 0.28 18.19 15.97
CA SER A 124 0.23 18.03 14.52
C SER A 124 0.93 16.72 14.14
N TYR A 125 0.34 15.95 13.22
CA TYR A 125 0.88 14.67 12.78
C TYR A 125 0.48 14.37 11.33
N ASP A 126 1.29 13.58 10.63
CA ASP A 126 1.00 13.13 9.26
C ASP A 126 0.25 11.80 9.31
N VAL A 127 -0.75 11.65 8.44
CA VAL A 127 -1.44 10.38 8.20
C VAL A 127 -1.43 10.07 6.71
N TRP A 128 -1.43 8.79 6.37
CA TRP A 128 -1.43 8.36 4.98
C TRP A 128 -2.21 7.09 4.73
N VAL A 129 -2.64 6.94 3.48
CA VAL A 129 -3.17 5.71 2.90
C VAL A 129 -2.41 5.39 1.61
N GLN A 130 -2.18 4.12 1.33
CA GLN A 130 -1.39 3.67 0.19
C GLN A 130 -2.03 2.47 -0.49
N LEU A 131 -2.07 2.51 -1.82
CA LEU A 131 -2.29 1.35 -2.67
C LEU A 131 -0.95 0.72 -3.06
N ASN A 132 -0.90 -0.61 -3.04
CA ASN A 132 0.17 -1.41 -3.59
C ASN A 132 -0.43 -2.38 -4.61
N VAL A 133 0.18 -2.49 -5.79
CA VAL A 133 -0.20 -3.45 -6.83
C VAL A 133 1.06 -4.16 -7.31
N GLY A 134 1.12 -5.47 -7.15
CA GLY A 134 2.25 -6.27 -7.58
C GLY A 134 2.17 -7.71 -7.13
N GLY A 135 2.96 -8.58 -7.75
CA GLY A 135 2.98 -10.00 -7.44
C GLY A 135 1.64 -10.69 -7.73
N ASN A 136 0.90 -10.21 -8.73
CA ASN A 136 -0.46 -10.64 -9.07
C ASN A 136 -1.50 -10.38 -7.98
N THR A 137 -1.30 -9.34 -7.17
CA THR A 137 -2.23 -8.96 -6.11
C THR A 137 -2.25 -7.45 -5.89
N ALA A 138 -3.24 -6.98 -5.15
CA ALA A 138 -3.33 -5.60 -4.70
C ALA A 138 -3.73 -5.55 -3.22
N TRP A 139 -3.14 -4.62 -2.48
CA TRP A 139 -3.46 -4.40 -1.07
C TRP A 139 -3.28 -2.94 -0.70
N ALA A 140 -3.94 -2.53 0.37
CA ALA A 140 -3.81 -1.20 0.91
C ALA A 140 -3.13 -1.21 2.29
N SER A 141 -2.40 -0.13 2.59
CA SER A 141 -1.73 0.11 3.87
C SER A 141 -1.94 1.55 4.32
N ASN A 142 -1.72 1.84 5.60
CA ASN A 142 -1.96 3.15 6.21
C ASN A 142 -1.09 3.35 7.47
N SER A 143 -1.11 4.58 8.02
CA SER A 143 -0.66 4.89 9.38
C SER A 143 -1.68 5.75 10.10
#